data_AF-A0A1M4EHR8-F1
#
_entry.id   AF-A0A1M4EHR8-F1
#
_cell.length_a   1.000
_cell.length_b   1.000
_cell.length_c   1.000
_cell.angle_alpha   90.00
_cell.angle_beta   90.00
_cell.angle_gamma   90.00
#
_symmetry.space_group_name_H-M   'P 1'
#
loop_
_entity.id
_entity.type
_entity.pdbx_description
1 polymer ?
#
loop_
_entity_poly.entity_id
_entity_poly.type
_entity_poly.pdbx_seq_one_letter_code
_entity_poly.pdbx_strand_id
1 'polypeptide(L)'
;MLVRSWSQLPAGRVVRLVADAEAVALSIDPLPPDAPAILTYLPGEVRSLTGMVASVLRELDEAAIALFPAWLPEASGIEGAGGANVAAVRSLALRRAAASEHYGPFLAELAARALAARALADSAGRAPTGSAARAQADSPVRAQAGSAGGFGPEVRVAGLARVLADSFGRAGLAVVVRVPAGLAPAAQEVLVAGCEWLAHRAPAGVWLTGAPLDAVDRVETVQPRLPRPGLATPPADPGGTPPRMLYPAIAGRPHPGSPSEQALEAALAGCAWASGRAWNQAYQPHPLATPVRLDLLWEKERCVVEIDGPDHRGAAKFAADRQRDVRLQLDGYAVLRFLDVQVLTDTETVIRQIAQFLRSRRRTEG
;
A
#
# COMPACT_ATOMS: atom_id res chain seq x y z
N MET A 1 19.08 -18.72 9.35
CA MET A 1 20.04 -17.59 9.33
C MET A 1 19.49 -16.40 10.14
N LEU A 2 20.33 -15.64 10.86
CA LEU A 2 19.91 -14.41 11.56
C LEU A 2 20.13 -13.21 10.63
N VAL A 3 19.08 -12.43 10.37
CA VAL A 3 19.12 -11.29 9.45
C VAL A 3 18.91 -9.97 10.21
N ARG A 4 19.78 -8.99 9.96
CA ARG A 4 19.80 -7.71 10.68
C ARG A 4 19.00 -6.60 9.99
N SER A 5 18.75 -6.72 8.69
CA SER A 5 17.90 -5.80 7.92
C SER A 5 17.15 -6.52 6.81
N TRP A 6 15.98 -5.99 6.42
CA TRP A 6 15.19 -6.41 5.27
C TRP A 6 15.99 -6.44 3.96
N SER A 7 16.96 -5.53 3.79
CA SER A 7 17.85 -5.45 2.63
C SER A 7 18.80 -6.65 2.47
N GLN A 8 19.05 -7.39 3.56
CA GLN A 8 19.91 -8.58 3.55
C GLN A 8 19.13 -9.85 3.21
N LEU A 9 17.80 -9.77 3.15
CA LEU A 9 17.01 -10.90 2.68
C LEU A 9 17.25 -11.12 1.19
N PRO A 10 17.29 -12.38 0.77
CA PRO A 10 17.66 -12.73 -0.59
C PRO A 10 16.57 -12.29 -1.58
N ALA A 11 17.00 -11.69 -2.70
CA ALA A 11 16.17 -11.48 -3.87
C ALA A 11 16.16 -12.74 -4.75
N GLY A 12 15.08 -12.95 -5.50
CA GLY A 12 14.99 -14.04 -6.49
C GLY A 12 14.81 -15.45 -5.89
N ARG A 13 14.60 -15.57 -4.57
CA ARG A 13 14.27 -16.85 -3.92
C ARG A 13 13.19 -16.69 -2.86
N VAL A 14 12.60 -17.82 -2.48
CA VAL A 14 11.61 -17.91 -1.41
C VAL A 14 12.29 -18.20 -0.09
N VAL A 15 11.96 -17.44 0.96
CA VAL A 15 12.36 -17.75 2.33
C VAL A 15 11.16 -17.69 3.27
N ARG A 16 11.21 -18.45 4.36
CA ARG A 16 10.23 -18.38 5.44
C ARG A 16 10.78 -17.54 6.59
N LEU A 17 10.02 -16.56 7.04
CA LEU A 17 10.36 -15.71 8.17
C LEU A 17 9.83 -16.31 9.47
N VAL A 18 10.69 -16.45 10.48
CA VAL A 18 10.26 -16.76 11.85
C VAL A 18 9.84 -15.46 12.54
N ALA A 19 8.69 -14.95 12.14
CA ALA A 19 8.10 -13.75 12.69
C ALA A 19 6.59 -13.84 12.60
N ASP A 20 5.91 -13.24 13.56
CA ASP A 20 4.47 -13.06 13.47
C ASP A 20 4.11 -12.08 12.33
N ALA A 21 2.99 -12.29 11.66
CA ALA A 21 2.60 -11.50 10.49
C ALA A 21 2.28 -10.04 10.85
N GLU A 22 1.79 -9.77 12.07
CA GLU A 22 1.59 -8.44 12.62
C GLU A 22 2.93 -7.78 12.96
N ALA A 23 3.89 -8.54 13.51
CA ALA A 23 5.25 -8.05 13.74
C ALA A 23 5.93 -7.61 12.43
N VAL A 24 5.79 -8.40 11.37
CA VAL A 24 6.27 -8.03 10.03
C VAL A 24 5.58 -6.75 9.57
N ALA A 25 4.25 -6.69 9.61
CA ALA A 25 3.48 -5.53 9.17
C ALA A 25 3.89 -4.23 9.90
N LEU A 26 4.05 -4.28 11.22
CA LEU A 26 4.47 -3.12 12.03
C LEU A 26 5.91 -2.67 11.72
N SER A 27 6.79 -3.61 11.37
CA SER A 27 8.21 -3.30 11.09
C SER A 27 8.46 -2.77 9.68
N ILE A 28 7.46 -2.79 8.80
CA ILE A 28 7.53 -2.27 7.43
C ILE A 28 6.69 -1.00 7.24
N ASP A 29 6.15 -0.42 8.31
CA ASP A 29 5.33 0.79 8.31
C ASP A 29 5.81 1.79 9.40
N PRO A 30 6.52 2.86 9.04
CA PRO A 30 6.86 3.27 7.67
C PRO A 30 7.90 2.32 7.04
N LEU A 31 7.90 2.25 5.70
CA LEU A 31 8.84 1.40 4.97
C LEU A 31 10.30 1.77 5.30
N PRO A 32 11.13 0.81 5.79
CA PRO A 32 12.50 1.10 6.15
C PRO A 32 13.31 1.69 4.99
N PRO A 33 14.27 2.63 5.26
CA PRO A 33 14.99 3.33 4.21
C PRO A 33 15.80 2.42 3.27
N ASP A 34 16.38 1.35 3.81
CA ASP A 34 17.23 0.42 3.08
C ASP A 34 16.47 -0.80 2.53
N ALA A 35 15.21 -0.99 2.92
CA ALA A 35 14.39 -2.10 2.45
C ALA A 35 14.02 -1.95 0.97
N PRO A 36 13.81 -3.06 0.24
CA PRO A 36 13.08 -3.01 -1.03
C PRO A 36 11.66 -2.45 -0.80
N ALA A 37 10.91 -2.17 -1.87
CA ALA A 37 9.47 -2.01 -1.73
C ALA A 37 8.90 -3.32 -1.17
N ILE A 38 8.14 -3.27 -0.07
CA ILE A 38 7.58 -4.48 0.54
C ILE A 38 6.06 -4.43 0.42
N LEU A 39 5.50 -5.40 -0.29
CA LEU A 39 4.06 -5.60 -0.41
C LEU A 39 3.64 -6.85 0.36
N THR A 40 2.47 -6.86 0.97
CA THR A 40 1.93 -8.05 1.65
C THR A 40 0.79 -8.65 0.82
N TYR A 41 1.01 -9.84 0.30
CA TYR A 41 -0.02 -10.64 -0.36
C TYR A 41 -0.71 -11.55 0.65
N LEU A 42 -2.02 -11.46 0.71
CA LEU A 42 -2.87 -12.41 1.43
C LEU A 42 -3.53 -13.30 0.38
N PRO A 43 -3.10 -14.56 0.25
CA PRO A 43 -3.73 -15.51 -0.67
C PRO A 43 -5.18 -15.75 -0.28
N GLY A 44 -6.05 -15.80 -1.28
CA GLY A 44 -7.37 -16.40 -1.12
C GLY A 44 -7.28 -17.93 -1.16
N GLU A 45 -8.32 -18.57 -1.68
CA GLU A 45 -8.31 -20.02 -1.82
C GLU A 45 -7.26 -20.51 -2.85
N VAL A 46 -6.37 -21.40 -2.41
CA VAL A 46 -5.28 -21.94 -3.24
C VAL A 46 -5.68 -23.31 -3.79
N ARG A 47 -6.13 -23.34 -5.05
CA ARG A 47 -6.58 -24.58 -5.73
C ARG A 47 -5.60 -25.11 -6.77
N SER A 48 -4.87 -24.23 -7.46
CA SER A 48 -3.95 -24.61 -8.54
C SER A 48 -2.86 -23.55 -8.72
N LEU A 49 -1.72 -23.97 -9.30
CA LEU A 49 -0.60 -23.08 -9.56
C LEU A 49 -1.00 -21.93 -10.50
N THR A 50 -1.63 -22.25 -11.63
CA THR A 50 -2.12 -21.26 -12.60
C THR A 50 -3.10 -20.28 -11.97
N GLY A 51 -4.02 -20.78 -11.12
CA GLY A 51 -4.98 -19.94 -10.41
C GLY A 51 -4.30 -18.98 -9.43
N MET A 52 -3.31 -19.46 -8.68
CA MET A 52 -2.52 -18.63 -7.77
C MET A 52 -1.70 -17.56 -8.53
N VAL A 53 -1.00 -17.95 -9.60
CA VAL A 53 -0.22 -17.02 -10.43
C VAL A 53 -1.11 -15.94 -11.04
N ALA A 54 -2.26 -16.33 -11.61
CA ALA A 54 -3.23 -15.37 -12.13
C ALA A 54 -3.77 -14.45 -11.02
N SER A 55 -3.94 -14.98 -9.82
CA SER A 55 -4.40 -14.23 -8.65
C SER A 55 -3.39 -13.16 -8.24
N VAL A 56 -2.14 -13.54 -7.95
CA VAL A 56 -1.10 -12.59 -7.53
C VAL A 56 -0.82 -11.54 -8.62
N LEU A 57 -0.83 -11.92 -9.90
CA LEU A 57 -0.66 -10.97 -11.01
C LEU A 57 -1.79 -9.94 -11.11
N ARG A 58 -3.03 -10.33 -10.79
CA ARG A 58 -4.15 -9.40 -10.74
C ARG A 58 -3.95 -8.39 -9.61
N GLU A 59 -3.64 -8.89 -8.42
CA GLU A 59 -3.44 -8.05 -7.23
C GLU A 59 -2.24 -7.10 -7.38
N LEU A 60 -1.14 -7.53 -8.01
CA LEU A 60 0.00 -6.66 -8.34
C LEU A 60 -0.37 -5.59 -9.38
N ASP A 61 -1.19 -5.94 -10.38
CA ASP A 61 -1.65 -5.00 -11.41
C ASP A 61 -2.61 -3.96 -10.83
N GLU A 62 -3.54 -4.38 -9.96
CA GLU A 62 -4.44 -3.49 -9.22
C GLU A 62 -3.66 -2.55 -8.28
N ALA A 63 -2.65 -3.06 -7.57
CA ALA A 63 -1.77 -2.23 -6.75
C ALA A 63 -1.01 -1.21 -7.61
N ALA A 64 -0.47 -1.61 -8.77
CA ALA A 64 0.22 -0.70 -9.67
C ALA A 64 -0.71 0.39 -10.22
N ILE A 65 -1.95 0.05 -10.58
CA ILE A 65 -2.98 1.02 -10.98
C ILE A 65 -3.27 2.00 -9.84
N ALA A 66 -3.47 1.50 -8.62
CA ALA A 66 -3.79 2.31 -7.45
C ALA A 66 -2.64 3.27 -7.06
N LEU A 67 -1.39 2.87 -7.30
CA LEU A 67 -0.21 3.68 -6.99
C LEU A 67 0.12 4.69 -8.10
N PHE A 68 -0.61 4.74 -9.21
CA PHE A 68 -0.41 5.79 -10.23
C PHE A 68 -0.86 7.17 -9.70
N PRO A 69 -0.10 8.27 -9.93
CA PRO A 69 1.12 8.40 -10.75
C PRO A 69 2.44 8.33 -9.95
N ALA A 70 2.54 7.60 -8.85
CA ALA A 70 3.77 7.55 -8.03
C ALA A 70 4.97 6.98 -8.81
N TRP A 71 4.72 5.96 -9.63
CA TRP A 71 5.73 5.35 -10.51
C TRP A 71 5.88 6.06 -11.86
N LEU A 72 5.04 7.06 -12.16
CA LEU A 72 5.18 7.95 -13.32
C LEU A 72 4.91 9.41 -12.91
N PRO A 73 5.74 10.02 -12.05
CA PRO A 73 5.50 11.35 -11.49
C PRO A 73 5.27 12.44 -12.55
N GLU A 74 5.85 12.28 -13.74
CA GLU A 74 5.73 13.19 -14.88
C GLU A 74 4.30 13.25 -15.44
N ALA A 75 3.44 12.28 -15.09
CA ALA A 75 2.01 12.29 -15.40
C ALA A 75 1.16 13.01 -14.32
N SER A 76 1.79 13.55 -13.27
CA SER A 76 1.09 14.32 -12.24
C SER A 76 0.37 15.52 -12.87
N GLY A 77 -0.90 15.71 -12.53
CA GLY A 77 -1.76 16.76 -13.10
C GLY A 77 -2.47 16.40 -14.40
N ILE A 78 -2.21 15.22 -14.99
CA ILE A 78 -3.03 14.71 -16.11
C ILE A 78 -4.24 14.01 -15.52
N GLU A 79 -5.41 14.63 -15.67
CA GLU A 79 -6.69 14.16 -15.12
C GLU A 79 -7.69 13.82 -16.22
N GLY A 80 -8.46 12.76 -16.01
CA GLY A 80 -9.44 12.28 -16.99
C GLY A 80 -8.82 11.57 -18.20
N ALA A 81 -9.57 10.61 -18.76
CA ALA A 81 -9.13 9.80 -19.91
C ALA A 81 -9.49 10.41 -21.28
N GLY A 82 -10.05 11.63 -21.32
CA GLY A 82 -10.49 12.28 -22.55
C GLY A 82 -9.38 12.97 -23.34
N GLY A 83 -9.68 13.32 -24.59
CA GLY A 83 -8.81 14.12 -25.46
C GLY A 83 -7.43 13.47 -25.69
N ALA A 84 -6.36 14.27 -25.53
CA ALA A 84 -4.99 13.83 -25.75
C ALA A 84 -4.34 13.15 -24.52
N ASN A 85 -5.04 13.04 -23.39
CA ASN A 85 -4.45 12.62 -22.11
C ASN A 85 -3.91 11.18 -22.14
N VAL A 86 -4.64 10.24 -22.75
CA VAL A 86 -4.18 8.85 -22.90
C VAL A 86 -2.90 8.78 -23.76
N ALA A 87 -2.84 9.55 -24.84
CA ALA A 87 -1.64 9.61 -25.69
C ALA A 87 -0.46 10.26 -24.95
N ALA A 88 -0.73 11.28 -24.12
CA ALA A 88 0.28 11.95 -23.30
C ALA A 88 0.88 11.00 -22.26
N VAL A 89 0.06 10.28 -21.47
CA VAL A 89 0.58 9.33 -20.46
C VAL A 89 1.33 8.16 -21.11
N ARG A 90 0.88 7.66 -22.26
CA ARG A 90 1.62 6.66 -23.05
C ARG A 90 2.98 7.18 -23.49
N SER A 91 3.03 8.42 -23.97
CA SER A 91 4.30 9.05 -24.41
C SER A 91 5.26 9.29 -23.24
N LEU A 92 4.75 9.68 -22.06
CA LEU A 92 5.54 9.81 -20.84
C LEU A 92 6.10 8.46 -20.39
N ALA A 93 5.26 7.42 -20.38
CA ALA A 93 5.68 6.06 -20.05
C ALA A 93 6.76 5.53 -21.02
N LEU A 94 6.61 5.74 -22.32
CA LEU A 94 7.61 5.35 -23.31
C LEU A 94 8.94 6.10 -23.11
N ARG A 95 8.90 7.40 -22.82
CA ARG A 95 10.11 8.18 -22.50
C ARG A 95 10.81 7.68 -21.24
N ARG A 96 10.05 7.37 -20.19
CA ARG A 96 10.59 6.78 -18.95
C ARG A 96 11.23 5.42 -19.23
N ALA A 97 10.56 4.57 -20.00
CA ALA A 97 11.09 3.26 -20.38
C ALA A 97 12.37 3.36 -21.22
N ALA A 98 12.50 4.36 -22.09
CA ALA A 98 13.73 4.58 -22.87
C ALA A 98 14.95 4.94 -22.02
N ALA A 99 14.74 5.46 -20.80
CA ALA A 99 15.79 5.85 -19.86
C ALA A 99 15.96 4.87 -18.69
N SER A 100 15.34 3.68 -18.75
CA SER A 100 15.31 2.71 -17.65
C SER A 100 15.22 1.27 -18.16
N GLU A 101 15.09 0.30 -17.24
CA GLU A 101 14.91 -1.11 -17.58
C GLU A 101 13.44 -1.51 -17.80
N HIS A 102 12.52 -0.55 -17.84
CA HIS A 102 11.11 -0.83 -18.05
C HIS A 102 10.85 -1.29 -19.48
N TYR A 103 9.97 -2.28 -19.64
CA TYR A 103 9.50 -2.67 -20.97
C TYR A 103 8.46 -1.66 -21.48
N GLY A 104 8.86 -0.80 -22.41
CA GLY A 104 8.09 0.36 -22.88
C GLY A 104 6.63 0.08 -23.27
N PRO A 105 6.33 -0.92 -24.11
CA PRO A 105 4.95 -1.26 -24.47
C PRO A 105 4.08 -1.62 -23.26
N PHE A 106 4.63 -2.38 -22.31
CA PHE A 106 3.91 -2.75 -21.09
C PHE A 106 3.65 -1.52 -20.20
N LEU A 107 4.67 -0.68 -19.98
CA LEU A 107 4.54 0.50 -19.12
C LEU A 107 3.52 1.50 -19.70
N ALA A 108 3.53 1.70 -21.03
CA ALA A 108 2.59 2.59 -21.71
C ALA A 108 1.14 2.11 -21.59
N GLU A 109 0.90 0.80 -21.72
CA GLU A 109 -0.43 0.23 -21.58
C GLU A 109 -0.91 0.26 -20.13
N LEU A 110 -0.03 -0.02 -19.16
CA LEU A 110 -0.34 0.14 -17.74
C LEU A 110 -0.70 1.59 -17.39
N ALA A 111 0.02 2.58 -17.93
CA ALA A 111 -0.27 4.00 -17.69
C ALA A 111 -1.62 4.42 -18.26
N ALA A 112 -1.99 3.95 -19.46
CA ALA A 112 -3.30 4.19 -20.04
C ALA A 112 -4.43 3.59 -19.19
N ARG A 113 -4.26 2.35 -18.73
CA ARG A 113 -5.24 1.67 -17.85
C ARG A 113 -5.38 2.36 -16.50
N ALA A 114 -4.27 2.79 -15.91
CA ALA A 114 -4.28 3.51 -14.64
C ALA A 114 -4.99 4.86 -14.72
N LEU A 115 -4.75 5.63 -15.80
CA LEU A 115 -5.47 6.88 -16.05
C LEU A 115 -6.98 6.64 -16.25
N ALA A 116 -7.35 5.60 -17.00
CA ALA A 116 -8.75 5.23 -17.21
C ALA A 116 -9.45 4.83 -15.91
N ALA A 117 -8.77 4.06 -15.06
CA ALA A 117 -9.30 3.66 -13.75
C ALA A 117 -9.55 4.88 -12.84
N ARG A 118 -8.62 5.86 -12.81
CA ARG A 118 -8.82 7.12 -12.07
C ARG A 118 -10.03 7.91 -12.59
N ALA A 119 -10.16 8.06 -13.90
CA ALA A 119 -11.28 8.78 -14.51
C ALA A 119 -12.65 8.16 -14.16
N LEU A 120 -12.72 6.83 -14.07
CA LEU A 120 -13.92 6.12 -13.63
C LEU A 120 -14.21 6.36 -12.15
N ALA A 121 -13.19 6.31 -11.29
CA ALA A 121 -13.33 6.58 -9.85
C ALA A 121 -13.81 8.02 -9.59
N ASP A 122 -13.23 9.01 -10.28
CA ASP A 122 -13.63 10.42 -10.17
C ASP A 122 -15.09 10.63 -10.61
N SER A 123 -15.53 9.91 -11.65
CA SER A 123 -16.91 9.98 -12.13
C SER A 123 -17.90 9.37 -11.14
N ALA A 124 -17.53 8.26 -10.48
CA ALA A 124 -18.35 7.63 -9.45
C ALA A 124 -18.47 8.51 -8.18
N GLY A 125 -17.39 9.21 -7.81
CA GLY A 125 -17.38 10.12 -6.66
C GLY A 125 -18.16 11.42 -6.85
N ARG A 126 -18.46 11.82 -8.10
CA ARG A 126 -19.22 13.05 -8.43
C ARG A 126 -20.73 12.85 -8.55
N ALA A 127 -21.24 11.62 -8.45
CA ALA A 127 -22.68 11.37 -8.49
C ALA A 127 -23.35 11.93 -7.22
N PRO A 128 -24.40 12.78 -7.33
CA PRO A 128 -25.07 13.33 -6.15
C PRO A 128 -25.68 12.21 -5.31
N THR A 129 -25.30 12.15 -4.03
CA THR A 129 -25.85 11.24 -3.03
C THR A 129 -27.30 11.63 -2.74
N GLY A 130 -28.23 11.10 -3.53
CA GLY A 130 -29.64 11.42 -3.42
C GLY A 130 -30.51 10.58 -4.34
N SER A 131 -30.51 9.25 -4.16
CA SER A 131 -31.65 8.39 -4.49
C SER A 131 -31.37 6.96 -4.03
N ALA A 132 -32.29 6.42 -3.24
CA ALA A 132 -32.27 5.04 -2.79
C ALA A 132 -32.47 4.10 -3.98
N ALA A 133 -31.41 3.40 -4.37
CA ALA A 133 -31.48 2.18 -5.16
C ALA A 133 -30.40 1.20 -4.68
N ARG A 134 -30.58 0.68 -3.45
CA ARG A 134 -30.02 -0.62 -3.06
C ARG A 134 -30.91 -1.70 -3.67
N ALA A 135 -30.53 -2.21 -4.83
CA ALA A 135 -30.89 -3.56 -5.30
C ALA A 135 -30.02 -3.92 -6.51
N GLN A 136 -29.42 -5.12 -6.45
CA GLN A 136 -28.75 -5.84 -7.54
C GLN A 136 -27.50 -5.20 -8.15
N ALA A 137 -26.36 -5.52 -7.52
CA ALA A 137 -25.06 -5.59 -8.20
C ALA A 137 -24.64 -7.06 -8.35
N ASP A 138 -25.49 -7.85 -9.00
CA ASP A 138 -25.06 -9.03 -9.75
C ASP A 138 -25.25 -8.64 -11.22
N SER A 139 -24.18 -8.10 -11.84
CA SER A 139 -24.19 -7.89 -13.29
C SER A 139 -22.79 -7.91 -13.90
N PRO A 140 -22.63 -8.51 -15.10
CA PRO A 140 -21.39 -9.10 -15.58
C PRO A 140 -20.55 -8.10 -16.38
N VAL A 141 -20.05 -7.04 -15.74
CA VAL A 141 -19.09 -6.11 -16.38
C VAL A 141 -17.63 -6.54 -16.13
N ARG A 142 -17.39 -7.52 -15.24
CA ARG A 142 -16.05 -8.10 -15.01
C ARG A 142 -15.59 -9.10 -16.08
N ALA A 143 -16.45 -9.47 -17.03
CA ALA A 143 -16.15 -10.49 -18.04
C ALA A 143 -15.56 -9.95 -19.36
N GLN A 144 -15.40 -8.63 -19.52
CA GLN A 144 -14.74 -8.02 -20.68
C GLN A 144 -13.43 -7.25 -20.34
N ALA A 145 -12.93 -7.39 -19.11
CA ALA A 145 -11.51 -7.14 -18.78
C ALA A 145 -10.62 -8.35 -19.15
N GLY A 146 -11.05 -9.15 -20.13
CA GLY A 146 -10.35 -10.31 -20.67
C GLY A 146 -9.28 -9.89 -21.66
N SER A 147 -8.25 -9.20 -21.17
CA SER A 147 -6.89 -9.15 -21.73
C SER A 147 -6.17 -8.00 -21.04
N ALA A 148 -5.38 -8.32 -20.03
CA ALA A 148 -4.29 -7.47 -19.58
C ALA A 148 -3.27 -7.32 -20.73
N GLY A 149 -3.57 -6.44 -21.70
CA GLY A 149 -2.68 -6.00 -22.77
C GLY A 149 -1.92 -7.09 -23.54
N GLY A 150 -2.48 -8.28 -23.79
CA GLY A 150 -1.78 -9.32 -24.57
C GLY A 150 -0.39 -9.77 -24.05
N PHE A 151 0.04 -9.33 -22.86
CA PHE A 151 1.36 -9.64 -22.32
C PHE A 151 1.32 -10.94 -21.54
N GLY A 152 2.29 -11.82 -21.79
CA GLY A 152 2.45 -13.06 -21.04
C GLY A 152 2.70 -12.83 -19.54
N PRO A 153 2.36 -13.78 -18.66
CA PRO A 153 2.58 -13.71 -17.22
C PRO A 153 3.98 -13.23 -16.79
N GLU A 154 5.02 -13.67 -17.49
CA GLU A 154 6.42 -13.34 -17.21
C GLU A 154 6.74 -11.86 -17.48
N VAL A 155 6.21 -11.31 -18.59
CA VAL A 155 6.37 -9.89 -18.91
C VAL A 155 5.61 -9.05 -17.89
N ARG A 156 4.40 -9.48 -17.52
CA ARG A 156 3.58 -8.79 -16.53
C ARG A 156 4.25 -8.76 -15.17
N VAL A 157 4.70 -9.89 -14.64
CA VAL A 157 5.30 -9.93 -13.29
C VAL A 157 6.59 -9.11 -13.23
N ALA A 158 7.47 -9.20 -14.24
CA ALA A 158 8.70 -8.44 -14.28
C ALA A 158 8.45 -6.93 -14.41
N GLY A 159 7.46 -6.54 -15.23
CA GLY A 159 7.06 -5.14 -15.39
C GLY A 159 6.43 -4.57 -14.11
N LEU A 160 5.48 -5.29 -13.51
CA LEU A 160 4.82 -4.88 -12.27
C LEU A 160 5.81 -4.77 -11.12
N ALA A 161 6.77 -5.69 -10.99
CA ALA A 161 7.78 -5.63 -9.94
C ALA A 161 8.59 -4.33 -9.97
N ARG A 162 9.03 -3.90 -11.16
CA ARG A 162 9.75 -2.64 -11.33
C ARG A 162 8.87 -1.43 -11.06
N VAL A 163 7.65 -1.42 -11.59
CA VAL A 163 6.69 -0.31 -11.39
C VAL A 163 6.36 -0.12 -9.92
N LEU A 164 6.14 -1.21 -9.19
CA LEU A 164 5.87 -1.17 -7.76
C LEU A 164 7.12 -0.71 -6.99
N ALA A 165 8.30 -1.18 -7.33
CA ALA A 165 9.55 -0.70 -6.72
C ALA A 165 9.75 0.82 -6.93
N ASP A 166 9.54 1.32 -8.14
CA ASP A 166 9.61 2.73 -8.50
C ASP A 166 8.60 3.59 -7.72
N SER A 167 7.41 3.05 -7.43
CA SER A 167 6.38 3.76 -6.65
C SER A 167 6.88 4.18 -5.27
N PHE A 168 7.80 3.40 -4.69
CA PHE A 168 8.41 3.66 -3.38
C PHE A 168 9.83 4.24 -3.49
N GLY A 169 10.32 4.53 -4.70
CA GLY A 169 11.69 4.96 -4.94
C GLY A 169 12.72 3.93 -4.49
N ARG A 170 12.45 2.64 -4.72
CA ARG A 170 13.30 1.51 -4.31
C ARG A 170 13.86 0.77 -5.53
N ALA A 171 15.02 0.15 -5.36
CA ALA A 171 15.69 -0.58 -6.44
C ALA A 171 15.07 -1.97 -6.74
N GLY A 172 14.21 -2.48 -5.86
CA GLY A 172 13.60 -3.79 -6.02
C GLY A 172 12.32 -3.95 -5.19
N LEU A 173 11.62 -5.07 -5.45
CA LEU A 173 10.38 -5.45 -4.78
C LEU A 173 10.62 -6.68 -3.89
N ALA A 174 9.90 -6.76 -2.78
CA ALA A 174 9.67 -7.98 -2.04
C ALA A 174 8.17 -8.17 -1.79
N VAL A 175 7.71 -9.41 -1.87
CA VAL A 175 6.32 -9.78 -1.58
C VAL A 175 6.32 -10.69 -0.36
N VAL A 176 5.79 -10.17 0.74
CA VAL A 176 5.47 -10.94 1.94
C VAL A 176 4.17 -11.70 1.68
N VAL A 177 4.23 -13.02 1.65
CA VAL A 177 3.04 -13.87 1.49
C VAL A 177 2.63 -14.40 2.86
N ARG A 178 1.42 -14.03 3.30
CA ARG A 178 0.85 -14.55 4.55
C ARG A 178 0.25 -15.93 4.29
N VAL A 179 0.90 -16.98 4.77
CA VAL A 179 0.45 -18.38 4.66
C VAL A 179 -0.86 -18.54 5.46
N PRO A 180 -1.99 -18.87 4.79
CA PRO A 180 -3.27 -19.11 5.47
C PRO A 180 -3.20 -20.28 6.46
N ALA A 181 -3.92 -20.17 7.57
CA ALA A 181 -4.06 -21.26 8.53
C ALA A 181 -4.86 -22.43 7.92
N GLY A 182 -4.50 -23.66 8.31
CA GLY A 182 -5.25 -24.85 7.93
C GLY A 182 -5.13 -25.27 6.46
N LEU A 183 -4.13 -24.79 5.73
CA LEU A 183 -3.87 -25.26 4.36
C LEU A 183 -3.56 -26.76 4.35
N ALA A 184 -4.32 -27.50 3.54
CA ALA A 184 -4.03 -28.90 3.26
C ALA A 184 -2.62 -29.07 2.63
N PRO A 185 -1.93 -30.21 2.85
CA PRO A 185 -0.57 -30.43 2.34
C PRO A 185 -0.39 -30.12 0.84
N ALA A 186 -1.33 -30.55 -0.01
CA ALA A 186 -1.28 -30.26 -1.44
C ALA A 186 -1.40 -28.76 -1.76
N ALA A 187 -2.18 -28.01 -0.98
CA ALA A 187 -2.32 -26.57 -1.16
C ALA A 187 -1.08 -25.80 -0.68
N GLN A 188 -0.36 -26.32 0.33
CA GLN A 188 0.95 -25.78 0.73
C GLN A 188 1.96 -25.92 -0.41
N GLU A 189 2.00 -27.07 -1.07
CA GLU A 189 2.86 -27.31 -2.24
C GLU A 189 2.57 -26.35 -3.39
N VAL A 190 1.28 -26.16 -3.72
CA VAL A 190 0.85 -25.20 -4.75
C VAL A 190 1.23 -23.78 -4.37
N LEU A 191 1.04 -23.38 -3.10
CA LEU A 191 1.39 -22.05 -2.61
C LEU A 191 2.89 -21.79 -2.79
N VAL A 192 3.73 -22.72 -2.34
CA VAL A 192 5.18 -22.59 -2.42
C VAL A 192 5.65 -22.58 -3.87
N ALA A 193 5.12 -23.45 -4.73
CA ALA A 193 5.45 -23.46 -6.16
C ALA A 193 5.07 -22.13 -6.86
N GLY A 194 3.95 -21.51 -6.50
CA GLY A 194 3.57 -20.19 -7.01
C GLY A 194 4.49 -19.07 -6.52
N CYS A 195 4.92 -19.14 -5.26
CA CYS A 195 5.91 -18.23 -4.68
C CYS A 195 7.28 -18.38 -5.36
N GLU A 196 7.70 -19.61 -5.64
CA GLU A 196 8.93 -19.91 -6.39
C GLU A 196 8.83 -19.37 -7.81
N TRP A 197 7.71 -19.58 -8.51
CA TRP A 197 7.48 -18.99 -9.83
C TRP A 197 7.62 -17.46 -9.80
N LEU A 198 7.01 -16.81 -8.80
CA LEU A 198 7.10 -15.35 -8.62
C LEU A 198 8.55 -14.89 -8.43
N ALA A 199 9.29 -15.56 -7.54
CA ALA A 199 10.68 -15.26 -7.23
C ALA A 199 11.62 -15.47 -8.43
N HIS A 200 11.37 -16.48 -9.27
CA HIS A 200 12.21 -16.76 -10.44
C HIS A 200 11.91 -15.85 -11.64
N ARG A 201 10.67 -15.36 -11.77
CA ARG A 201 10.22 -14.59 -12.94
C ARG A 201 10.26 -13.09 -12.76
N ALA A 202 10.37 -12.60 -11.52
CA ALA A 202 10.61 -11.20 -11.22
C ALA A 202 11.89 -11.05 -10.38
N PRO A 203 12.59 -9.91 -10.46
CA PRO A 203 13.68 -9.57 -9.55
C PRO A 203 13.11 -9.19 -8.16
N ALA A 204 12.30 -10.07 -7.58
CA ALA A 204 11.59 -9.86 -6.34
C ALA A 204 12.00 -10.86 -5.27
N GLY A 205 12.14 -10.41 -4.03
CA GLY A 205 12.20 -11.30 -2.88
C GLY A 205 10.80 -11.85 -2.57
N VAL A 206 10.67 -13.11 -2.20
CA VAL A 206 9.38 -13.67 -1.76
C VAL A 206 9.52 -14.25 -0.36
N TRP A 207 8.79 -13.69 0.60
CA TRP A 207 8.98 -13.97 2.02
C TRP A 207 7.70 -14.51 2.63
N LEU A 208 7.72 -15.74 3.14
CA LEU A 208 6.56 -16.40 3.72
C LEU A 208 6.47 -16.10 5.22
N THR A 209 5.30 -15.76 5.73
CA THR A 209 5.00 -15.57 7.17
C THR A 209 3.62 -16.16 7.52
N GLY A 210 3.25 -16.23 8.79
CA GLY A 210 1.97 -16.76 9.24
C GLY A 210 2.02 -18.25 9.60
N ALA A 211 1.03 -19.03 9.15
CA ALA A 211 0.89 -20.43 9.53
C ALA A 211 2.09 -21.29 9.09
N PRO A 212 2.40 -22.37 9.82
CA PRO A 212 3.50 -23.25 9.46
C PRO A 212 3.25 -24.01 8.15
N LEU A 213 4.35 -24.29 7.45
CA LEU A 213 4.38 -25.17 6.28
C LEU A 213 4.93 -26.52 6.73
N ASP A 214 4.05 -27.40 7.17
CA ASP A 214 4.43 -28.71 7.72
C ASP A 214 4.68 -29.74 6.62
N ALA A 215 4.13 -29.52 5.42
CA ALA A 215 4.27 -30.43 4.28
C ALA A 215 5.44 -30.08 3.34
N VAL A 216 6.11 -28.93 3.55
CA VAL A 216 7.16 -28.43 2.66
C VAL A 216 8.43 -28.08 3.46
N ASP A 217 9.52 -28.80 3.21
CA ASP A 217 10.80 -28.65 3.91
C ASP A 217 11.87 -27.87 3.13
N ARG A 218 11.71 -27.72 1.80
CA ARG A 218 12.68 -27.08 0.90
C ARG A 218 12.83 -25.56 1.05
N VAL A 219 11.94 -24.90 1.80
CA VAL A 219 11.98 -23.44 1.98
C VAL A 219 12.90 -23.09 3.15
N GLU A 220 13.99 -22.39 2.85
CA GLU A 220 14.93 -21.91 3.87
C GLU A 220 14.22 -21.03 4.91
N THR A 221 14.48 -21.29 6.19
CA THR A 221 13.94 -20.50 7.30
C THR A 221 14.95 -19.47 7.82
N VAL A 222 14.49 -18.23 7.92
CA VAL A 222 15.28 -17.05 8.31
C VAL A 222 14.62 -16.36 9.51
N GLN A 223 15.43 -15.94 10.48
CA GLN A 223 14.97 -15.17 11.63
C GLN A 223 15.36 -13.69 11.44
N PRO A 224 14.41 -12.82 11.05
CA PRO A 224 14.68 -11.39 10.99
C PRO A 224 14.72 -10.78 12.40
N ARG A 225 15.56 -9.76 12.60
CA ARG A 225 15.49 -8.91 13.80
C ARG A 225 14.35 -7.91 13.65
N LEU A 226 13.19 -8.23 14.20
CA LEU A 226 12.05 -7.33 14.25
C LEU A 226 11.84 -6.79 15.67
N PRO A 227 11.30 -5.57 15.82
CA PRO A 227 10.74 -5.14 17.09
C PRO A 227 9.72 -6.19 17.54
N ARG A 228 9.86 -6.74 18.75
CA ARG A 228 8.84 -7.65 19.28
C ARG A 228 7.58 -6.82 19.55
N PRO A 229 6.44 -7.11 18.91
CA PRO A 229 5.18 -6.58 19.40
C PRO A 229 4.95 -7.14 20.81
N GLY A 230 4.27 -6.37 21.67
CA GLY A 230 3.67 -6.96 22.87
C GLY A 230 2.81 -8.17 22.47
N LEU A 231 2.81 -9.22 23.28
CA LEU A 231 2.09 -10.47 23.03
C LEU A 231 0.58 -10.21 22.83
N ALA A 232 0.18 -9.92 21.61
CA ALA A 232 -1.20 -10.00 21.17
C ALA A 232 -1.27 -11.23 20.26
N THR A 233 -2.15 -12.17 20.62
CA THR A 233 -2.49 -13.28 19.74
C THR A 233 -3.33 -12.69 18.60
N PRO A 234 -2.87 -12.70 17.34
CA PRO A 234 -3.70 -12.21 16.25
C PRO A 234 -4.98 -13.07 16.19
N PRO A 235 -6.15 -12.47 15.91
CA PRO A 235 -7.34 -13.26 15.62
C PRO A 235 -7.03 -14.19 14.44
N ALA A 236 -7.47 -15.45 14.55
CA ALA A 236 -7.37 -16.38 13.44
C ALA A 236 -8.11 -15.78 12.23
N ASP A 237 -7.39 -15.59 11.12
CA ASP A 237 -8.00 -15.13 9.87
C ASP A 237 -8.94 -16.26 9.40
N PRO A 238 -10.26 -16.06 9.38
CA PRO A 238 -11.17 -17.10 8.94
C PRO A 238 -10.88 -17.37 7.46
N GLY A 239 -10.43 -18.59 7.16
CA GLY A 239 -10.21 -19.02 5.78
C GLY A 239 -11.42 -18.69 4.91
N GLY A 240 -11.19 -18.14 3.71
CA GLY A 240 -12.25 -17.76 2.78
C GLY A 240 -12.32 -16.26 2.43
N THR A 241 -11.40 -15.43 2.91
CA THR A 241 -11.30 -14.03 2.45
C THR A 241 -10.78 -13.98 0.99
N PRO A 242 -11.28 -13.07 0.14
CA PRO A 242 -10.71 -12.87 -1.19
C PRO A 242 -9.22 -12.51 -1.11
N PRO A 243 -8.43 -12.88 -2.15
CA PRO A 243 -7.04 -12.47 -2.22
C PRO A 243 -6.94 -10.94 -2.20
N ARG A 244 -5.92 -10.41 -1.52
CA ARG A 244 -5.66 -8.96 -1.48
C ARG A 244 -4.18 -8.65 -1.43
N MET A 245 -3.77 -7.56 -2.09
CA MET A 245 -2.46 -6.92 -1.89
C MET A 245 -2.58 -5.74 -0.92
N LEU A 246 -1.76 -5.75 0.12
CA LEU A 246 -1.53 -4.60 0.98
C LEU A 246 -0.16 -4.01 0.63
N TYR A 247 -0.06 -2.69 0.66
CA TYR A 247 1.17 -1.96 0.44
C TYR A 247 1.29 -0.83 1.45
N PRO A 248 2.50 -0.45 1.89
CA PRO A 248 2.70 0.69 2.77
C PRO A 248 2.22 2.00 2.12
N ALA A 249 1.99 3.00 2.96
CA ALA A 249 1.76 4.35 2.47
C ALA A 249 3.01 4.92 1.78
N ILE A 250 2.80 5.76 0.76
CA ILE A 250 3.88 6.52 0.11
C ILE A 250 3.93 7.90 0.74
N ALA A 251 5.10 8.28 1.26
CA ALA A 251 5.33 9.61 1.79
C ALA A 251 4.99 10.69 0.74
N GLY A 252 4.21 11.68 1.18
CA GLY A 252 3.74 12.80 0.38
C GLY A 252 2.41 12.56 -0.33
N ARG A 253 1.79 11.38 -0.18
CA ARG A 253 0.51 11.04 -0.83
C ARG A 253 -0.46 10.39 0.16
N PRO A 254 -1.78 10.62 0.05
CA PRO A 254 -2.75 9.83 0.81
C PRO A 254 -2.63 8.35 0.42
N HIS A 255 -2.85 7.46 1.38
CA HIS A 255 -2.76 6.02 1.17
C HIS A 255 -3.85 5.56 0.18
N PRO A 256 -3.52 4.90 -0.96
CA PRO A 256 -4.52 4.56 -1.98
C PRO A 256 -5.63 3.62 -1.49
N GLY A 257 -5.31 2.74 -0.55
CA GLY A 257 -6.28 1.86 0.11
C GLY A 257 -7.05 2.48 1.29
N SER A 258 -6.89 3.79 1.57
CA SER A 258 -7.55 4.49 2.69
C SER A 258 -8.59 5.49 2.17
N PRO A 259 -9.89 5.13 2.11
CA PRO A 259 -10.93 6.01 1.58
C PRO A 259 -11.04 7.35 2.30
N SER A 260 -10.80 7.38 3.61
CA SER A 260 -10.81 8.60 4.42
C SER A 260 -9.67 9.54 4.08
N GLU A 261 -8.44 9.04 3.91
CA GLU A 261 -7.32 9.84 3.45
C GLU A 261 -7.57 10.41 2.05
N GLN A 262 -8.09 9.60 1.12
CA GLN A 262 -8.43 10.06 -0.23
C GLN A 262 -9.51 11.15 -0.22
N ALA A 263 -10.57 10.96 0.58
CA ALA A 263 -11.66 11.92 0.71
C ALA A 263 -11.18 13.24 1.34
N LEU A 264 -10.35 13.16 2.39
CA LEU A 264 -9.82 14.35 3.05
C LEU A 264 -8.85 15.09 2.13
N GLU A 265 -7.98 14.40 1.38
CA GLU A 265 -7.10 15.04 0.40
C GLU A 265 -7.90 15.74 -0.71
N ALA A 266 -8.94 15.10 -1.25
CA ALA A 266 -9.78 15.71 -2.27
C ALA A 266 -10.43 17.02 -1.78
N ALA A 267 -10.87 17.06 -0.52
CA ALA A 267 -11.42 18.27 0.09
C ALA A 267 -10.34 19.34 0.41
N LEU A 268 -9.15 18.93 0.86
CA LEU A 268 -8.04 19.83 1.16
C LEU A 268 -7.41 20.43 -0.11
N ALA A 269 -7.42 19.72 -1.23
CA ALA A 269 -6.82 20.18 -2.49
C ALA A 269 -7.45 21.48 -3.00
N GLY A 270 -8.74 21.71 -2.76
CA GLY A 270 -9.43 22.96 -3.09
C GLY A 270 -9.17 24.12 -2.12
N CYS A 271 -8.46 23.88 -1.02
CA CYS A 271 -8.28 24.83 0.06
C CYS A 271 -6.90 25.49 0.03
N ALA A 272 -6.79 26.75 -0.37
CA ALA A 272 -5.51 27.47 -0.40
C ALA A 272 -4.78 27.53 0.96
N TRP A 273 -5.54 27.57 2.07
CA TRP A 273 -4.99 27.56 3.43
C TRP A 273 -4.32 26.22 3.81
N ALA A 274 -4.67 25.13 3.11
CA ALA A 274 -4.13 23.78 3.33
C ALA A 274 -2.81 23.53 2.58
N SER A 275 -2.19 24.58 2.02
CA SER A 275 -0.83 24.52 1.50
C SER A 275 0.17 24.09 2.58
N GLY A 276 1.26 23.42 2.15
CA GLY A 276 2.29 22.90 3.05
C GLY A 276 1.95 21.55 3.72
N ARG A 277 0.80 20.96 3.40
CA ARG A 277 0.43 19.62 3.90
C ARG A 277 1.29 18.53 3.27
N ALA A 278 1.65 17.53 4.06
CA ALA A 278 2.41 16.36 3.63
C ALA A 278 1.80 15.10 4.24
N TRP A 279 1.37 14.16 3.39
CA TRP A 279 0.80 12.89 3.84
C TRP A 279 1.87 11.87 4.20
N ASN A 280 1.54 10.92 5.08
CA ASN A 280 2.25 9.67 5.31
C ASN A 280 3.76 9.83 5.57
N GLN A 281 4.13 10.84 6.35
CA GLN A 281 5.52 11.18 6.64
C GLN A 281 6.09 10.28 7.73
N ALA A 282 7.32 9.82 7.55
CA ALA A 282 8.06 9.17 8.62
C ALA A 282 8.59 10.24 9.59
N TYR A 283 8.26 10.11 10.86
CA TYR A 283 8.78 10.93 11.94
C TYR A 283 9.64 10.07 12.86
N GLN A 284 10.86 10.56 13.13
CA GLN A 284 11.81 9.90 14.00
C GLN A 284 12.44 10.97 14.93
N PRO A 285 12.13 10.95 16.24
CA PRO A 285 12.58 12.02 17.15
C PRO A 285 14.10 12.04 17.34
N HIS A 286 14.77 10.90 17.21
CA HIS A 286 16.23 10.80 17.20
C HIS A 286 16.69 9.53 16.46
N PRO A 287 17.96 9.42 16.01
CA PRO A 287 18.42 8.33 15.14
C PRO A 287 18.29 6.90 15.67
N LEU A 288 18.06 6.74 16.97
CA LEU A 288 17.91 5.42 17.63
C LEU A 288 16.45 5.08 17.94
N ALA A 289 15.51 6.00 17.74
CA ALA A 289 14.09 5.72 17.91
C ALA A 289 13.54 4.94 16.72
N THR A 290 12.55 4.08 16.95
CA THR A 290 11.79 3.49 15.85
C THR A 290 11.01 4.60 15.15
N PRO A 291 11.13 4.76 13.82
CA PRO A 291 10.34 5.74 13.09
C PRO A 291 8.86 5.39 13.14
N VAL A 292 7.99 6.40 13.16
CA VAL A 292 6.54 6.25 13.12
C VAL A 292 5.98 7.00 11.92
N ARG A 293 4.91 6.49 11.31
CA ARG A 293 4.23 7.16 10.21
C ARG A 293 3.16 8.10 10.75
N LEU A 294 3.25 9.38 10.39
CA LEU A 294 2.22 10.40 10.61
C LEU A 294 1.31 10.47 9.37
N ASP A 295 0.00 10.35 9.53
CA ASP A 295 -0.91 10.32 8.37
C ASP A 295 -0.92 11.65 7.62
N LEU A 296 -1.03 12.80 8.30
CA LEU A 296 -1.00 14.12 7.66
C LEU A 296 -0.26 15.14 8.52
N LEU A 297 0.66 15.88 7.91
CA LEU A 297 1.58 16.80 8.58
C LEU A 297 1.56 18.19 7.95
N TRP A 298 1.43 19.22 8.78
CA TRP A 298 1.88 20.58 8.50
C TRP A 298 3.11 20.88 9.35
N GLU A 299 4.28 20.78 8.75
CA GLU A 299 5.56 20.86 9.47
C GLU A 299 5.78 22.24 10.10
N LYS A 300 5.51 23.31 9.35
CA LYS A 300 5.71 24.70 9.80
C LYS A 300 4.85 25.04 11.01
N GLU A 301 3.57 24.69 10.96
CA GLU A 301 2.59 24.94 12.02
C GLU A 301 2.64 23.89 13.15
N ARG A 302 3.56 22.92 13.05
CA ARG A 302 3.71 21.77 13.94
C ARG A 302 2.37 21.08 14.23
N CYS A 303 1.59 20.82 13.18
CA CYS A 303 0.29 20.16 13.28
C CYS A 303 0.35 18.77 12.65
N VAL A 304 0.02 17.75 13.43
CA VAL A 304 -0.18 16.37 12.98
C VAL A 304 -1.68 16.08 13.01
N VAL A 305 -2.17 15.43 11.96
CA VAL A 305 -3.51 14.87 11.89
C VAL A 305 -3.37 13.36 11.71
N GLU A 306 -4.00 12.58 12.58
CA GLU A 306 -4.05 11.11 12.52
C GLU A 306 -5.48 10.69 12.18
N ILE A 307 -5.61 9.71 11.28
CA ILE A 307 -6.90 9.12 10.89
C ILE A 307 -6.97 7.71 11.46
N ASP A 308 -7.73 7.58 12.55
CA ASP A 308 -7.83 6.32 13.28
C ASP A 308 -8.85 5.39 12.59
N GLY A 309 -8.34 4.32 11.96
CA GLY A 309 -9.13 3.23 11.38
C GLY A 309 -9.60 2.19 12.41
N PRO A 310 -10.48 1.24 12.03
CA PRO A 310 -10.96 0.18 12.92
C PRO A 310 -9.85 -0.76 13.42
N ASP A 311 -8.74 -0.87 12.71
CA ASP A 311 -7.57 -1.72 13.02
C ASP A 311 -6.68 -1.15 14.16
N HIS A 312 -7.13 -0.11 14.86
CA HIS A 312 -6.42 0.50 16.00
C HIS A 312 -6.79 -0.08 17.38
N ARG A 313 -7.60 -1.14 17.43
CA ARG A 313 -8.22 -1.63 18.68
C ARG A 313 -7.45 -2.75 19.39
N GLY A 314 -6.14 -2.62 19.58
CA GLY A 314 -5.33 -3.57 20.36
C GLY A 314 -4.79 -2.96 21.66
N ALA A 315 -4.90 -3.67 22.80
CA ALA A 315 -4.43 -3.22 24.13
C ALA A 315 -2.94 -2.79 24.15
N ALA A 316 -2.08 -3.46 23.39
CA ALA A 316 -0.66 -3.12 23.24
C ALA A 316 -0.42 -1.87 22.37
N LYS A 317 -1.33 -1.58 21.43
CA LYS A 317 -1.30 -0.39 20.55
C LYS A 317 -1.55 0.89 21.35
N PHE A 318 -2.45 0.85 22.34
CA PHE A 318 -2.78 2.01 23.19
C PHE A 318 -1.61 2.58 24.01
N ALA A 319 -0.73 1.73 24.55
CA ALA A 319 0.41 2.21 25.35
C ALA A 319 1.49 2.85 24.47
N ALA A 320 1.78 2.24 23.31
CA ALA A 320 2.71 2.77 22.32
C ALA A 320 2.18 4.08 21.69
N ASP A 321 0.88 4.14 21.37
CA ASP A 321 0.22 5.34 20.83
C ASP A 321 0.27 6.50 21.84
N ARG A 322 0.03 6.24 23.13
CA ARG A 322 0.17 7.29 24.16
C ARG A 322 1.61 7.79 24.30
N GLN A 323 2.60 6.90 24.27
CA GLN A 323 4.01 7.30 24.32
C GLN A 323 4.40 8.14 23.09
N ARG A 324 3.86 7.79 21.91
CA ARG A 324 4.02 8.54 20.67
C ARG A 324 3.41 9.94 20.77
N ASP A 325 2.17 10.07 21.26
CA ASP A 325 1.50 11.36 21.39
C ASP A 325 2.25 12.28 22.36
N VAL A 326 2.71 11.76 23.50
CA VAL A 326 3.53 12.52 24.44
C VAL A 326 4.82 12.99 23.79
N ARG A 327 5.49 12.13 23.01
CA ARG A 327 6.73 12.50 22.32
C ARG A 327 6.49 13.62 21.32
N LEU A 328 5.47 13.51 20.48
CA LEU A 328 5.10 14.54 19.50
C LEU A 328 4.84 15.89 20.20
N GLN A 329 4.13 15.87 21.33
CA GLN A 329 3.87 17.06 22.14
C GLN A 329 5.12 17.66 22.74
N LEU A 330 6.03 16.84 23.28
CA LEU A 330 7.32 17.31 23.82
C LEU A 330 8.18 17.97 22.74
N ASP A 331 8.10 17.47 21.51
CA ASP A 331 8.76 18.08 20.38
C ASP A 331 8.02 19.33 19.89
N GLY A 332 6.82 19.63 20.38
CA GLY A 332 6.05 20.85 20.09
C GLY A 332 4.96 20.68 19.02
N TYR A 333 4.69 19.43 18.60
CA TYR A 333 3.57 19.13 17.72
C TYR A 333 2.24 19.10 18.48
N ALA A 334 1.19 19.62 17.86
CA ALA A 334 -0.18 19.30 18.23
C ALA A 334 -0.69 18.15 17.37
N VAL A 335 -1.39 17.20 17.99
CA VAL A 335 -1.96 16.03 17.33
C VAL A 335 -3.48 16.14 17.35
N LEU A 336 -4.10 16.21 16.17
CA LEU A 336 -5.55 16.15 15.97
C LEU A 336 -5.91 14.73 15.50
N ARG A 337 -6.88 14.09 16.14
CA ARG A 337 -7.30 12.72 15.80
C ARG A 337 -8.73 12.73 15.27
N PHE A 338 -8.95 12.07 14.15
CA PHE A 338 -10.26 11.88 13.56
C PHE A 338 -10.50 10.40 13.30
N LEU A 339 -11.72 9.92 13.59
CA LEU A 339 -12.10 8.57 13.21
C LEU A 339 -12.29 8.50 11.69
N ASP A 340 -11.92 7.38 11.07
CA ASP A 340 -12.16 7.12 9.65
C ASP A 340 -13.62 7.41 9.24
N VAL A 341 -14.57 6.91 10.04
CA VAL A 341 -16.00 7.15 9.82
C VAL A 341 -16.36 8.63 9.87
N GLN A 342 -15.74 9.41 10.76
CA GLN A 342 -16.01 10.84 10.88
C GLN A 342 -15.51 11.59 9.65
N VAL A 343 -14.32 11.25 9.14
CA VAL A 343 -13.77 11.84 7.91
C VAL A 343 -14.69 11.56 6.73
N LEU A 344 -15.26 10.35 6.65
CA LEU A 344 -16.14 9.95 5.55
C LEU A 344 -17.56 10.53 5.64
N THR A 345 -18.13 10.66 6.83
CA THR A 345 -19.52 11.13 7.00
C THR A 345 -19.64 12.63 7.21
N ASP A 346 -18.60 13.28 7.74
CA ASP A 346 -18.60 14.71 8.08
C ASP A 346 -17.24 15.36 7.77
N THR A 347 -16.79 15.22 6.52
CA THR A 347 -15.53 15.79 6.04
C THR A 347 -15.46 17.30 6.24
N GLU A 348 -16.59 18.02 6.12
CA GLU A 348 -16.63 19.48 6.25
C GLU A 348 -16.28 19.94 7.66
N THR A 349 -16.80 19.27 8.70
CA THR A 349 -16.45 19.58 10.08
C THR A 349 -14.97 19.30 10.35
N VAL A 350 -14.43 18.20 9.84
CA VAL A 350 -13.00 17.87 9.96
C VAL A 350 -12.13 18.97 9.34
N ILE A 351 -12.44 19.35 8.10
CA ILE A 351 -11.80 20.45 7.35
C ILE A 351 -11.82 21.76 8.17
N ARG A 352 -12.98 22.10 8.75
CA ARG A 352 -13.17 23.33 9.53
C ARG A 352 -12.32 23.35 10.80
N GLN A 353 -12.26 22.24 11.51
CA GLN A 353 -11.45 22.11 12.73
C GLN A 353 -9.96 22.23 12.44
N ILE A 354 -9.47 21.56 11.39
CA ILE A 354 -8.08 21.70 10.92
C ILE A 354 -7.78 23.16 10.56
N ALA A 355 -8.66 23.79 9.76
CA ALA A 355 -8.48 25.18 9.33
C ALA A 355 -8.43 26.16 10.51
N GLN A 356 -9.32 25.99 11.49
CA GLN A 356 -9.34 26.81 12.71
C GLN A 356 -8.02 26.67 13.49
N PHE A 357 -7.53 25.44 13.66
CA PHE A 357 -6.28 25.19 14.36
C PHE A 357 -5.09 25.85 13.66
N LEU A 358 -4.92 25.63 12.35
CA LEU A 358 -3.80 26.19 11.60
C LEU A 358 -3.81 27.73 11.58
N ARG A 359 -5.00 28.34 11.43
CA ARG A 359 -5.14 29.80 11.50
C ARG A 359 -4.77 30.37 12.86
N SER A 360 -5.06 29.63 13.94
CA SER A 360 -4.64 30.01 15.29
C SER A 360 -3.11 29.99 15.41
N ARG A 361 -2.47 28.90 14.99
CA ARG A 361 -0.99 28.76 15.02
C ARG A 361 -0.27 29.85 14.24
N ARG A 362 -0.70 30.10 13.00
CA ARG A 362 -0.11 31.13 12.13
C ARG A 362 -0.25 32.56 12.67
N ARG A 363 -1.20 32.84 13.56
CA ARG A 363 -1.37 34.16 14.20
C ARG A 363 -0.50 34.33 15.44
N THR A 364 -0.13 33.25 16.11
CA THR A 364 0.68 33.29 17.33
C THR A 364 2.17 33.32 17.01
N GLU A 365 2.57 32.80 15.84
CA GLU A 365 3.97 32.68 15.41
C GLU A 365 4.42 33.75 14.40
N GLY A 366 3.50 34.64 13.95
CA GLY A 366 3.79 35.78 13.06
C GLY A 366 3.81 37.10 13.80
#